data_AF-A0A498SL89-F1
#
_entry.id   AF-A0A498SL89-F1
#
_cell.length_a   1.000
_cell.length_b   1.000
_cell.length_c   1.000
_cell.angle_alpha   90.00
_cell.angle_beta   90.00
_cell.angle_gamma   90.00
#
_symmetry.space_group_name_H-M   'P 1'
#
loop_
_entity.id
_entity.type
_entity.pdbx_description
1 polymer ?
#
loop_
_entity_poly.entity_id
_entity_poly.type
_entity_poly.pdbx_seq_one_letter_code
_entity_poly.pdbx_strand_id
1 'polypeptide(L)'
;MILLVVFFIAISSSVVWSENEACEQLIKCYAKSREKTDECLSHTEKRECRNDSLQLELKELIDERSSLYENCLREKSSTATTIGNAKKKAKCDAILQRNPFRRSKLGSTKKDKNKRKNRRSIHKNKKNNTQQKLCFREARKLKTYCAQLSKCCTISKLCKVSTMIEKKIATKRMEIKEFDEQCRLEHHGSMKAKNNKNDKRRGNYHGGGGEQRRKSKNQDSDI
;
A
#
# COMPACT_ATOMS: atom_id res chain seq x y z
N MET A 1 16.20 -51.28 41.55
CA MET A 1 16.52 -50.41 40.38
C MET A 1 15.24 -49.77 39.83
N ILE A 2 14.70 -48.72 40.47
CA ILE A 2 13.44 -48.07 40.04
C ILE A 2 13.55 -46.53 40.15
N LEU A 3 14.68 -45.97 39.71
CA LEU A 3 14.96 -44.51 39.77
C LEU A 3 15.61 -43.94 38.50
N LEU A 4 15.54 -44.66 37.37
CA LEU A 4 16.16 -44.25 36.09
C LEU A 4 15.19 -44.15 34.89
N VAL A 5 13.89 -44.37 35.08
CA VAL A 5 12.90 -44.35 33.99
C VAL A 5 12.22 -42.98 33.81
N VAL A 6 12.20 -42.13 34.85
CA VAL A 6 11.47 -40.84 34.83
C VAL A 6 12.27 -39.70 34.16
N PHE A 7 13.59 -39.85 34.00
CA PHE A 7 14.45 -38.75 33.51
C PHE A 7 14.44 -38.52 31.99
N PHE A 8 13.83 -39.41 31.20
CA PHE A 8 13.76 -39.30 29.73
C PHE A 8 12.48 -38.64 29.18
N ILE A 9 11.56 -38.19 30.04
CA ILE A 9 10.38 -37.39 29.62
C ILE A 9 10.73 -35.89 29.55
N ALA A 10 11.92 -35.50 30.03
CA ALA A 10 12.44 -34.14 29.88
C ALA A 10 13.14 -33.94 28.52
N ILE A 11 12.83 -32.83 27.85
CA ILE A 11 13.54 -32.31 26.66
C ILE A 11 13.36 -33.12 25.37
N SER A 12 12.11 -33.26 24.94
CA SER A 12 11.79 -33.14 23.51
C SER A 12 10.54 -32.28 23.31
N SER A 13 10.56 -31.07 23.89
CA SER A 13 9.67 -29.98 23.50
C SER A 13 10.04 -29.43 22.12
N SER A 14 10.16 -30.32 21.13
CA SER A 14 9.77 -29.94 19.78
C SER A 14 8.31 -29.53 19.90
N VAL A 15 8.06 -28.23 19.87
CA VAL A 15 6.70 -27.72 19.73
C VAL A 15 6.19 -28.36 18.45
N VAL A 16 5.30 -29.35 18.57
CA VAL A 16 4.60 -29.91 17.42
C VAL A 16 3.53 -28.89 17.09
N TRP A 17 3.97 -27.83 16.38
CA TRP A 17 3.11 -26.80 15.83
C TRP A 17 1.96 -27.50 15.13
N SER A 18 0.74 -27.27 15.62
CA SER A 18 -0.41 -28.06 15.19
C SER A 18 -0.61 -27.86 13.69
N GLU A 19 -1.07 -28.91 13.01
CA GLU A 19 -1.12 -28.96 11.55
C GLU A 19 -1.96 -27.81 10.95
N ASN A 20 -2.88 -27.27 11.77
CA ASN A 20 -3.73 -26.13 11.46
C ASN A 20 -3.16 -24.75 11.80
N GLU A 21 -2.14 -24.61 12.65
CA GLU A 21 -1.73 -23.29 13.13
C GLU A 21 -1.28 -22.36 11.99
N ALA A 22 -0.60 -22.89 10.98
CA ALA A 22 -0.20 -22.11 9.81
C ALA A 22 -1.39 -21.60 8.98
N CYS A 23 -2.48 -22.37 8.89
CA CYS A 23 -3.70 -21.98 8.18
C CYS A 23 -4.55 -21.02 9.02
N GLU A 24 -4.65 -21.21 10.34
CA GLU A 24 -5.29 -20.25 11.24
C GLU A 24 -4.57 -18.90 11.28
N GLN A 25 -3.23 -18.91 11.43
CA GLN A 25 -2.43 -17.69 11.40
C GLN A 25 -2.57 -16.98 10.04
N LEU A 26 -2.74 -17.71 8.95
CA LEU A 26 -3.00 -17.15 7.62
C LEU A 26 -4.35 -16.42 7.54
N ILE A 27 -5.44 -17.03 8.05
CA ILE A 27 -6.77 -16.40 8.11
C ILE A 27 -6.71 -15.14 8.98
N LYS A 28 -6.14 -15.24 10.19
CA LYS A 28 -5.92 -14.11 11.11
C LYS A 28 -5.06 -13.01 10.46
N CYS A 29 -4.07 -13.37 9.63
CA CYS A 29 -3.25 -12.43 8.89
C CYS A 29 -4.04 -11.67 7.82
N TYR A 30 -4.87 -12.35 7.02
CA TYR A 30 -5.65 -11.70 5.97
C TYR A 30 -6.70 -10.74 6.51
N ALA A 31 -7.43 -11.12 7.58
CA ALA A 31 -8.33 -10.23 8.30
C ALA A 31 -7.61 -8.94 8.74
N LYS A 32 -6.48 -9.07 9.45
CA LYS A 32 -5.68 -7.92 9.90
C LYS A 32 -5.05 -7.12 8.75
N SER A 33 -4.76 -7.76 7.62
CA SER A 33 -4.26 -7.08 6.42
C SER A 33 -5.35 -6.26 5.73
N ARG A 34 -6.62 -6.67 5.80
CA ARG A 34 -7.76 -5.90 5.30
C ARG A 34 -8.05 -4.71 6.21
N GLU A 35 -8.19 -4.96 7.51
CA GLU A 35 -8.33 -3.92 8.55
C GLU A 35 -7.26 -2.82 8.41
N LYS A 36 -5.98 -3.19 8.32
CA LYS A 36 -4.89 -2.21 8.14
C LYS A 36 -4.95 -1.49 6.79
N THR A 37 -5.51 -2.09 5.74
CA THR A 37 -5.69 -1.42 4.45
C THR A 37 -6.81 -0.39 4.53
N ASP A 38 -7.93 -0.73 5.15
CA ASP A 38 -9.06 0.18 5.40
C ASP A 38 -8.67 1.34 6.33
N GLU A 39 -7.87 1.10 7.37
CA GLU A 39 -7.26 2.15 8.22
C GLU A 39 -6.45 3.16 7.38
N CYS A 40 -5.66 2.68 6.41
CA CYS A 40 -4.89 3.59 5.54
C CYS A 40 -5.77 4.33 4.52
N LEU A 41 -6.90 3.72 4.11
CA LEU A 41 -7.83 4.32 3.15
C LEU A 41 -8.70 5.39 3.81
N SER A 42 -9.17 5.21 5.05
CA SER A 42 -9.98 6.21 5.77
C SER A 42 -9.23 7.53 6.01
N HIS A 43 -7.90 7.48 6.14
CA HIS A 43 -7.03 8.65 6.23
C HIS A 43 -6.64 9.26 4.86
N THR A 44 -7.32 8.89 3.77
CA THR A 44 -7.05 9.42 2.43
C THR A 44 -7.93 10.63 2.13
N GLU A 45 -7.30 11.80 1.96
CA GLU A 45 -7.96 13.01 1.44
C GLU A 45 -8.64 12.69 0.10
N LYS A 46 -9.90 13.13 -0.07
CA LYS A 46 -10.62 13.00 -1.34
C LYS A 46 -9.84 13.71 -2.44
N ARG A 47 -9.68 13.05 -3.59
CA ARG A 47 -9.07 13.63 -4.78
C ARG A 47 -10.15 14.04 -5.76
N GLU A 48 -9.92 15.13 -6.48
CA GLU A 48 -10.84 15.71 -7.46
C GLU A 48 -11.28 14.67 -8.51
N CYS A 49 -10.34 13.89 -9.05
CA CYS A 49 -10.62 12.82 -10.03
C CYS A 49 -10.98 11.44 -9.45
N ARG A 50 -11.33 11.34 -8.15
CA ARG A 50 -11.70 10.05 -7.55
C ARG A 50 -13.17 9.73 -7.82
N ASN A 51 -13.43 8.75 -8.68
CA ASN A 51 -14.74 8.11 -8.77
C ASN A 51 -14.97 7.20 -7.55
N ASP A 52 -15.78 7.64 -6.58
CA ASP A 52 -16.07 6.87 -5.36
C ASP A 52 -16.93 5.60 -5.66
N SER A 53 -17.73 5.55 -6.74
CA SER A 53 -18.52 4.35 -7.14
C SER A 53 -17.62 3.22 -7.62
N LEU A 54 -16.76 3.48 -8.60
CA LEU A 54 -15.83 2.47 -9.13
C LEU A 54 -14.91 1.93 -8.03
N GLN A 55 -14.55 2.76 -7.04
CA GLN A 55 -13.75 2.36 -5.88
C GLN A 55 -14.53 1.46 -4.92
N LEU A 56 -15.83 1.68 -4.74
CA LEU A 56 -16.72 0.82 -3.96
C LEU A 56 -16.89 -0.55 -4.64
N GLU A 57 -17.22 -0.56 -5.94
CA GLU A 57 -17.36 -1.78 -6.74
C GLU A 57 -16.06 -2.61 -6.76
N LEU A 58 -14.89 -1.96 -6.86
CA LEU A 58 -13.59 -2.64 -6.73
C LEU A 58 -13.37 -3.20 -5.32
N LYS A 59 -13.84 -2.51 -4.26
CA LYS A 59 -13.75 -3.00 -2.89
C LYS A 59 -14.61 -4.24 -2.70
N GLU A 60 -15.87 -4.21 -3.14
CA GLU A 60 -16.81 -5.34 -3.07
C GLU A 60 -16.23 -6.59 -3.74
N LEU A 61 -15.71 -6.48 -4.97
CA LEU A 61 -15.04 -7.59 -5.66
C LEU A 61 -13.80 -8.12 -4.90
N ILE A 62 -13.04 -7.24 -4.24
CA ILE A 62 -11.88 -7.62 -3.43
C ILE A 62 -12.32 -8.35 -2.15
N ASP A 63 -13.41 -7.92 -1.52
CA ASP A 63 -13.94 -8.51 -0.30
C ASP A 63 -14.67 -9.84 -0.58
N GLU A 64 -15.44 -9.94 -1.67
CA GLU A 64 -16.00 -11.19 -2.21
C GLU A 64 -14.89 -12.24 -2.41
N ARG A 65 -13.83 -11.88 -3.16
CA ARG A 65 -12.67 -12.77 -3.35
C ARG A 65 -12.04 -13.20 -2.04
N SER A 66 -11.93 -12.27 -1.08
CA SER A 66 -11.29 -12.55 0.21
C SER A 66 -12.15 -13.46 1.08
N SER A 67 -13.47 -13.28 1.06
CA SER A 67 -14.46 -14.12 1.72
C SER A 67 -14.43 -15.55 1.18
N LEU A 68 -14.50 -15.73 -0.15
CA LEU A 68 -14.40 -17.05 -0.80
C LEU A 68 -13.10 -17.79 -0.42
N TYR A 69 -11.98 -17.07 -0.43
CA TYR A 69 -10.67 -17.62 -0.06
C TYR A 69 -10.61 -18.03 1.43
N GLU A 70 -11.08 -17.17 2.34
CA GLU A 70 -11.08 -17.46 3.79
C GLU A 70 -12.08 -18.56 4.16
N ASN A 71 -13.26 -18.63 3.52
CA ASN A 71 -14.25 -19.67 3.76
C ASN A 71 -13.73 -21.05 3.34
N CYS A 72 -13.11 -21.15 2.15
CA CYS A 72 -12.46 -22.40 1.74
C CYS A 72 -11.32 -22.81 2.71
N LEU A 73 -10.52 -21.86 3.20
CA LEU A 73 -9.49 -22.16 4.19
C LEU A 73 -10.07 -22.69 5.50
N ARG A 74 -11.22 -22.16 5.96
CA ARG A 74 -11.91 -22.64 7.17
C ARG A 74 -12.50 -24.03 6.96
N GLU A 75 -13.23 -24.24 5.86
CA GLU A 75 -13.85 -25.51 5.49
C GLU A 75 -12.81 -26.64 5.38
N LYS A 76 -11.68 -26.38 4.72
CA LYS A 76 -10.65 -27.39 4.45
C LYS A 76 -9.56 -27.48 5.54
N SER A 77 -9.63 -26.65 6.59
CA SER A 77 -8.65 -26.61 7.68
C SER A 77 -8.40 -27.99 8.31
N SER A 78 -9.44 -28.77 8.56
CA SER A 78 -9.35 -30.15 9.08
C SER A 78 -8.62 -31.13 8.16
N THR A 79 -8.45 -30.80 6.88
CA THR A 79 -7.73 -31.61 5.87
C THR A 79 -6.30 -31.11 5.60
N ALA A 80 -5.81 -30.15 6.37
CA ALA A 80 -4.47 -29.59 6.22
C ALA A 80 -3.39 -30.60 6.65
N THR A 81 -2.69 -31.18 5.67
CA THR A 81 -1.59 -32.11 5.90
C THR A 81 -0.31 -31.42 6.35
N THR A 82 0.56 -32.18 7.03
CA THR A 82 1.89 -31.70 7.46
C THR A 82 2.84 -31.40 6.30
N ILE A 83 3.78 -30.50 6.56
CA ILE A 83 4.89 -30.22 5.64
C ILE A 83 5.96 -31.31 5.80
N GLY A 84 5.90 -32.36 4.97
CA GLY A 84 6.89 -33.45 4.99
C GLY A 84 8.32 -33.03 4.59
N ASN A 85 8.49 -31.94 3.83
CA ASN A 85 9.83 -31.45 3.48
C ASN A 85 10.46 -30.64 4.62
N ALA A 86 11.48 -31.19 5.29
CA ALA A 86 12.14 -30.57 6.45
C ALA A 86 12.65 -29.13 6.21
N LYS A 87 13.25 -28.85 5.03
CA LYS A 87 13.72 -27.49 4.67
C LYS A 87 12.55 -26.51 4.55
N LYS A 88 11.40 -26.95 4.01
CA LYS A 88 10.18 -26.14 3.94
C LYS A 88 9.55 -25.97 5.32
N LYS A 89 9.55 -27.01 6.17
CA LYS A 89 9.05 -26.96 7.56
C LYS A 89 9.81 -25.90 8.37
N ALA A 90 11.13 -26.02 8.48
CA ALA A 90 11.97 -25.04 9.19
C ALA A 90 11.80 -23.59 8.69
N LYS A 91 11.61 -23.40 7.38
CA LYS A 91 11.31 -22.08 6.79
C LYS A 91 9.95 -21.54 7.23
N CYS A 92 8.95 -22.41 7.39
CA CYS A 92 7.62 -22.05 7.85
C CYS A 92 7.59 -21.77 9.36
N ASP A 93 8.26 -22.58 10.16
CA ASP A 93 8.44 -22.35 11.60
C ASP A 93 9.09 -20.97 11.86
N ALA A 94 10.13 -20.64 11.08
CA ALA A 94 10.80 -19.33 11.12
C ALA A 94 9.93 -18.16 10.61
N ILE A 95 8.88 -18.41 9.81
CA ILE A 95 7.87 -17.40 9.44
C ILE A 95 6.88 -17.22 10.59
N LEU A 96 6.37 -18.31 11.17
CA LEU A 96 5.35 -18.28 12.23
C LEU A 96 5.86 -17.63 13.52
N GLN A 97 7.13 -17.85 13.89
CA GLN A 97 7.77 -17.16 15.02
C GLN A 97 8.02 -15.66 14.75
N ARG A 98 7.92 -15.20 13.49
CA ARG A 98 8.32 -13.85 13.09
C ARG A 98 7.18 -12.87 13.23
N ASN A 99 6.97 -12.33 14.43
CA ASN A 99 6.00 -11.27 14.66
C ASN A 99 6.29 -10.03 13.76
N PRO A 100 5.44 -9.72 12.76
CA PRO A 100 5.70 -8.65 11.79
C PRO A 100 5.55 -7.25 12.40
N PHE A 101 4.94 -7.14 13.60
CA PHE A 101 4.66 -5.88 14.29
C PHE A 101 5.77 -5.46 15.27
N ARG A 102 6.63 -6.38 15.76
CA ARG A 102 7.68 -6.02 16.74
C ARG A 102 8.83 -5.18 16.16
N ARG A 103 9.12 -5.26 14.85
CA ARG A 103 10.28 -4.59 14.23
C ARG A 103 10.15 -3.06 14.05
N SER A 104 9.00 -2.45 14.31
CA SER A 104 8.84 -0.98 14.20
C SER A 104 9.12 -0.21 15.49
N LYS A 105 9.10 -0.86 16.67
CA LYS A 105 9.30 -0.19 17.98
C LYS A 105 10.75 -0.01 18.43
N LEU A 106 11.72 -0.70 17.82
CA LEU A 106 13.12 -0.73 18.27
C LEU A 106 14.08 0.15 17.44
N GLY A 107 13.53 1.13 16.70
CA GLY A 107 14.29 2.05 15.83
C GLY A 107 14.14 3.53 16.19
N SER A 108 13.50 3.86 17.32
CA SER A 108 13.35 5.23 17.83
C SER A 108 14.12 5.40 19.14
N THR A 109 15.42 5.13 19.10
CA THR A 109 16.35 5.57 20.14
C THR A 109 16.20 7.07 20.34
N LYS A 110 15.79 7.48 21.55
CA LYS A 110 15.65 8.88 21.95
C LYS A 110 17.03 9.53 22.05
N LYS A 111 17.60 9.99 20.94
CA LYS A 111 18.64 11.03 20.92
C LYS A 111 18.29 12.11 19.88
N ASP A 112 18.63 13.34 20.22
CA ASP A 112 18.46 14.57 19.43
C ASP A 112 17.04 14.99 19.01
N LYS A 113 16.23 15.36 20.02
CA LYS A 113 15.05 16.23 19.85
C LYS A 113 15.28 17.72 20.20
N ASN A 114 16.52 18.14 20.44
CA ASN A 114 16.86 19.52 20.83
C ASN A 114 17.92 20.16 19.91
N LYS A 115 17.61 20.38 18.62
CA LYS A 115 18.25 21.41 17.76
C LYS A 115 17.51 21.57 16.41
N ARG A 116 16.40 22.32 16.42
CA ARG A 116 15.85 23.13 15.28
C ARG A 116 14.46 23.71 15.63
N LYS A 117 14.43 24.67 16.56
CA LYS A 117 13.39 25.71 16.57
C LYS A 117 13.84 26.79 15.58
N ASN A 118 13.23 26.85 14.39
CA ASN A 118 12.84 28.10 13.70
C ASN A 118 12.40 27.85 12.25
N ARG A 119 11.07 27.84 12.06
CA ARG A 119 10.25 28.21 10.88
C ARG A 119 8.92 27.42 10.94
N ARG A 120 7.93 28.00 11.61
CA ARG A 120 6.54 27.49 11.60
C ARG A 120 5.79 28.12 10.43
N SER A 121 5.15 27.30 9.59
CA SER A 121 3.78 27.50 9.06
C SER A 121 3.42 26.55 7.91
N ILE A 122 4.39 26.04 7.15
CA ILE A 122 4.15 25.25 5.93
C ILE A 122 4.53 23.76 6.14
N HIS A 123 3.69 22.90 6.77
CA HIS A 123 3.83 21.41 6.67
C HIS A 123 2.72 20.52 7.29
N LYS A 124 1.46 20.97 7.49
CA LYS A 124 0.39 20.03 7.93
C LYS A 124 0.16 18.90 6.91
N ASN A 125 -0.08 19.23 5.64
CA ASN A 125 -0.39 18.23 4.60
C ASN A 125 0.78 17.28 4.28
N LYS A 126 2.05 17.75 4.32
CA LYS A 126 3.21 16.86 4.08
C LYS A 126 3.42 15.86 5.21
N LYS A 127 3.07 16.23 6.46
CA LYS A 127 3.12 15.31 7.60
C LYS A 127 2.08 14.20 7.46
N ASN A 128 0.84 14.56 7.12
CA ASN A 128 -0.25 13.61 6.85
C ASN A 128 0.12 12.64 5.71
N ASN A 129 0.57 13.16 4.56
CA ASN A 129 1.03 12.35 3.42
C ASN A 129 2.18 11.39 3.79
N THR A 130 3.10 11.81 4.67
CA THR A 130 4.18 10.94 5.16
C THR A 130 3.65 9.82 6.06
N GLN A 131 2.72 10.11 6.97
CA GLN A 131 2.08 9.09 7.82
C GLN A 131 1.23 8.12 7.01
N GLN A 132 0.47 8.61 6.03
CA GLN A 132 -0.32 7.81 5.10
C GLN A 132 0.57 6.86 4.26
N LYS A 133 1.71 7.35 3.74
CA LYS A 133 2.71 6.52 3.05
C LYS A 133 3.32 5.44 3.95
N LEU A 134 3.55 5.76 5.23
CA LEU A 134 4.00 4.78 6.22
C LEU A 134 2.93 3.72 6.48
N CYS A 135 1.66 4.12 6.63
CA CYS A 135 0.53 3.21 6.79
C CYS A 135 0.45 2.22 5.61
N PHE A 136 0.41 2.71 4.37
CA PHE A 136 0.37 1.82 3.19
C PHE A 136 1.63 0.94 3.07
N ARG A 137 2.79 1.38 3.56
CA ARG A 137 4.01 0.55 3.64
C ARG A 137 3.86 -0.58 4.66
N GLU A 138 3.17 -0.34 5.78
CA GLU A 138 2.85 -1.38 6.77
C GLU A 138 1.79 -2.36 6.26
N ALA A 139 0.70 -1.86 5.65
CA ALA A 139 -0.31 -2.71 5.00
C ALA A 139 0.32 -3.63 3.94
N ARG A 140 1.24 -3.11 3.10
CA ARG A 140 2.00 -3.92 2.13
C ARG A 140 2.88 -4.97 2.80
N LYS A 141 3.62 -4.63 3.87
CA LYS A 141 4.43 -5.60 4.63
C LYS A 141 3.57 -6.74 5.19
N LEU A 142 2.40 -6.41 5.75
CA LEU A 142 1.47 -7.40 6.30
C LEU A 142 0.92 -8.31 5.20
N LYS A 143 0.50 -7.75 4.06
CA LYS A 143 0.09 -8.54 2.89
C LYS A 143 1.19 -9.47 2.37
N THR A 144 2.44 -9.00 2.33
CA THR A 144 3.60 -9.86 1.97
C THR A 144 3.83 -10.97 2.99
N TYR A 145 3.63 -10.71 4.29
CA TYR A 145 3.71 -11.72 5.34
C TYR A 145 2.60 -12.78 5.20
N CYS A 146 1.35 -12.40 4.92
CA CYS A 146 0.28 -13.36 4.64
C CYS A 146 0.60 -14.21 3.38
N ALA A 147 1.18 -13.61 2.34
CA ALA A 147 1.64 -14.33 1.14
C ALA A 147 2.90 -15.21 1.36
N GLN A 148 3.54 -15.12 2.53
CA GLN A 148 4.57 -16.07 2.98
C GLN A 148 3.92 -17.22 3.77
N LEU A 149 3.02 -16.91 4.71
CA LEU A 149 2.21 -17.89 5.45
C LEU A 149 1.37 -18.78 4.52
N SER A 150 0.85 -18.25 3.41
CA SER A 150 0.09 -19.04 2.41
C SER A 150 0.89 -20.17 1.79
N LYS A 151 2.22 -20.09 1.77
CA LYS A 151 3.09 -21.18 1.29
C LYS A 151 3.26 -22.29 2.32
N CYS A 152 2.94 -22.00 3.57
CA CYS A 152 3.04 -22.91 4.72
C CYS A 152 1.73 -23.65 4.97
N CYS A 153 0.58 -22.97 4.83
CA CYS A 153 -0.72 -23.63 4.81
C CYS A 153 -0.86 -24.53 3.57
N THR A 154 -0.94 -25.85 3.73
CA THR A 154 -0.91 -26.83 2.63
C THR A 154 -2.14 -26.74 1.72
N ILE A 155 -3.33 -26.51 2.30
CA ILE A 155 -4.60 -26.31 1.58
C ILE A 155 -4.70 -24.98 0.82
N SER A 156 -3.82 -24.00 1.08
CA SER A 156 -3.90 -22.65 0.46
C SER A 156 -3.93 -22.68 -1.07
N LYS A 157 -3.26 -23.65 -1.70
CA LYS A 157 -3.28 -23.83 -3.15
C LYS A 157 -4.63 -24.32 -3.68
N LEU A 158 -5.34 -25.12 -2.90
CA LEU A 158 -6.67 -25.68 -3.25
C LEU A 158 -7.74 -24.59 -3.17
N CYS A 159 -7.56 -23.61 -2.30
CA CYS A 159 -8.47 -22.47 -2.13
C CYS A 159 -8.23 -21.30 -3.09
N LYS A 160 -7.48 -21.49 -4.19
CA LYS A 160 -7.35 -20.44 -5.22
C LYS A 160 -8.73 -20.09 -5.79
N VAL A 161 -9.08 -18.81 -5.72
CA VAL A 161 -10.38 -18.29 -6.17
C VAL A 161 -10.47 -18.30 -7.69
N SER A 162 -11.69 -18.38 -8.22
CA SER A 162 -11.99 -18.37 -9.66
C SER A 162 -11.28 -17.23 -10.41
N THR A 163 -10.69 -17.57 -11.54
CA THR A 163 -10.04 -16.63 -12.46
C THR A 163 -11.01 -15.56 -12.99
N MET A 164 -12.32 -15.81 -12.94
CA MET A 164 -13.35 -14.84 -13.32
C MET A 164 -13.39 -13.63 -12.36
N ILE A 165 -13.26 -13.86 -11.05
CA ILE A 165 -13.20 -12.76 -10.07
C ILE A 165 -11.87 -12.01 -10.19
N GLU A 166 -10.76 -12.71 -10.46
CA GLU A 166 -9.48 -12.05 -10.72
C GLU A 166 -9.52 -11.17 -11.98
N LYS A 167 -10.17 -11.63 -13.05
CA LYS A 167 -10.44 -10.83 -14.26
C LYS A 167 -11.31 -9.60 -13.95
N LYS A 168 -12.45 -9.75 -13.26
CA LYS A 168 -13.31 -8.62 -12.85
C LYS A 168 -12.51 -7.55 -12.08
N ILE A 169 -11.70 -7.97 -11.10
CA ILE A 169 -10.83 -7.07 -10.32
C ILE A 169 -9.79 -6.38 -11.20
N ALA A 170 -9.25 -7.06 -12.20
CA ALA A 170 -8.28 -6.48 -13.14
C ALA A 170 -8.94 -5.43 -14.05
N THR A 171 -10.09 -5.75 -14.65
CA THR A 171 -10.87 -4.81 -15.48
C THR A 171 -11.27 -3.57 -14.69
N LYS A 172 -11.82 -3.74 -13.48
CA LYS A 172 -12.25 -2.60 -12.64
C LYS A 172 -11.10 -1.66 -12.24
N ARG A 173 -9.87 -2.18 -12.15
CA ARG A 173 -8.66 -1.35 -11.93
C ARG A 173 -8.23 -0.57 -13.17
N MET A 174 -8.49 -1.10 -14.37
CA MET A 174 -8.25 -0.37 -15.62
C MET A 174 -9.27 0.75 -15.78
N GLU A 175 -10.57 0.46 -15.58
CA GLU A 175 -11.64 1.48 -15.59
C GLU A 175 -11.33 2.66 -14.64
N ILE A 176 -10.93 2.38 -13.40
CA ILE A 176 -10.52 3.42 -12.43
C ILE A 176 -9.33 4.25 -12.93
N LYS A 177 -8.35 3.61 -13.58
CA LYS A 177 -7.14 4.28 -14.08
C LYS A 177 -7.47 5.16 -15.28
N GLU A 178 -8.30 4.67 -16.18
CA GLU A 178 -8.77 5.39 -17.37
C GLU A 178 -9.63 6.59 -16.95
N PHE A 179 -10.51 6.45 -15.96
CA PHE A 179 -11.27 7.56 -15.39
C PHE A 179 -10.38 8.63 -14.73
N ASP A 180 -9.39 8.24 -13.91
CA ASP A 180 -8.46 9.20 -13.28
C ASP A 180 -7.64 9.95 -14.33
N GLU A 181 -7.20 9.28 -15.41
CA GLU A 181 -6.45 9.93 -16.49
C GLU A 181 -7.33 10.87 -17.33
N GLN A 182 -8.51 10.42 -17.75
CA GLN A 182 -9.51 11.21 -18.49
C GLN A 182 -9.82 12.52 -17.75
N CYS A 183 -10.20 12.42 -16.48
CA CYS A 183 -10.48 13.58 -15.64
C CYS A 183 -9.27 14.52 -15.53
N ARG A 184 -8.06 13.98 -15.32
CA ARG A 184 -6.86 14.82 -15.21
C ARG A 184 -6.51 15.52 -16.52
N LEU A 185 -6.75 14.91 -17.67
CA LEU A 185 -6.60 15.54 -18.98
C LEU A 185 -7.59 16.70 -19.18
N GLU A 186 -8.85 16.53 -18.77
CA GLU A 186 -9.88 17.59 -18.81
C GLU A 186 -9.54 18.77 -17.87
N HIS A 187 -9.04 18.49 -16.66
CA HIS A 187 -8.53 19.52 -15.74
C HIS A 187 -7.29 20.24 -16.30
N HIS A 188 -6.35 19.54 -16.94
CA HIS A 188 -5.18 20.16 -17.56
C HIS A 188 -5.54 20.98 -18.81
N GLY A 189 -6.50 20.52 -19.62
CA GLY A 189 -7.02 21.26 -20.78
C GLY A 189 -7.73 22.56 -20.37
N SER A 190 -8.63 22.49 -19.39
CA SER A 190 -9.37 23.65 -18.88
C SER A 190 -8.46 24.69 -18.19
N MET A 191 -7.40 24.27 -17.50
CA MET A 191 -6.36 25.17 -16.97
C MET A 191 -5.62 25.93 -18.09
N LYS A 192 -5.17 25.25 -19.14
CA LYS A 192 -4.50 25.90 -20.29
C LYS A 192 -5.43 26.89 -21.00
N ALA A 193 -6.70 26.53 -21.20
CA ALA A 193 -7.70 27.41 -21.80
C ALA A 193 -7.98 28.67 -20.95
N LYS A 194 -8.03 28.54 -19.62
CA LYS A 194 -8.18 29.69 -18.70
C LYS A 194 -6.98 30.64 -18.75
N ASN A 195 -5.76 30.12 -18.77
CA ASN A 195 -4.54 30.95 -18.82
C ASN A 195 -4.48 31.77 -20.12
N ASN A 196 -4.65 31.12 -21.29
CA ASN A 196 -4.67 31.81 -22.58
C ASN A 196 -5.74 32.92 -22.68
N LYS A 197 -6.86 32.78 -21.95
CA LYS A 197 -7.94 33.78 -21.90
C LYS A 197 -7.61 34.95 -20.95
N ASN A 198 -6.81 34.71 -19.92
CA ASN A 198 -6.29 35.75 -19.02
C ASN A 198 -5.14 36.54 -19.67
N ASP A 199 -4.24 35.89 -20.40
CA ASP A 199 -3.14 36.57 -21.10
C ASP A 199 -3.67 37.51 -22.18
N LYS A 200 -4.68 37.07 -22.96
CA LYS A 200 -5.40 37.95 -23.91
C LYS A 200 -6.14 39.12 -23.25
N ARG A 201 -6.54 39.02 -21.98
CA ARG A 201 -7.14 40.14 -21.22
C ARG A 201 -6.10 41.07 -20.59
N ARG A 202 -4.91 40.58 -20.23
CA ARG A 202 -3.79 41.41 -19.75
C ARG A 202 -3.03 42.12 -20.86
N GLY A 203 -3.02 41.57 -22.09
CA GLY A 203 -2.34 42.17 -23.24
C GLY A 203 -2.96 43.46 -23.80
N ASN A 204 -4.14 43.89 -23.32
CA ASN A 204 -4.92 44.97 -23.94
C ASN A 204 -4.97 46.28 -23.11
N TYR A 205 -4.01 46.50 -22.21
CA TYR A 205 -3.95 47.67 -21.31
C TYR A 205 -2.61 48.45 -21.34
N HIS A 206 -1.71 48.16 -22.28
CA HIS A 206 -0.49 48.96 -22.51
C HIS A 206 -0.28 49.28 -23.99
N GLY A 207 -1.01 50.28 -24.47
CA GLY A 207 -0.76 50.92 -25.76
C GLY A 207 -1.08 52.41 -25.68
N GLY A 208 -0.05 53.26 -25.76
CA GLY A 208 -0.18 54.71 -25.99
C GLY A 208 0.60 55.63 -25.04
N GLY A 209 1.63 56.30 -25.57
CA GLY A 209 2.20 57.56 -25.04
C GLY A 209 3.39 57.44 -24.09
N GLY A 210 4.60 57.84 -24.53
CA GLY A 210 5.82 57.76 -23.71
C GLY A 210 7.12 58.12 -24.43
N GLU A 211 7.12 59.29 -25.06
CA GLU A 211 8.10 59.86 -25.98
C GLU A 211 9.59 59.98 -25.51
N GLN A 212 10.53 59.79 -26.47
CA GLN A 212 11.94 60.27 -26.54
C GLN A 212 12.99 59.96 -25.44
N ARG A 213 14.14 59.36 -25.84
CA ARG A 213 15.45 60.10 -25.95
C ARG A 213 16.62 59.34 -26.65
N ARG A 214 16.88 59.76 -27.90
CA ARG A 214 18.18 60.07 -28.58
C ARG A 214 19.45 59.18 -28.43
N LYS A 215 19.97 58.77 -29.61
CA LYS A 215 21.38 58.82 -30.14
C LYS A 215 22.50 58.11 -29.32
N SER A 216 23.56 57.49 -29.87
CA SER A 216 24.15 57.35 -31.23
C SER A 216 25.02 56.03 -31.24
N LYS A 217 25.94 55.66 -32.15
CA LYS A 217 26.67 56.27 -33.30
C LYS A 217 27.04 55.18 -34.35
N ASN A 218 27.50 55.60 -35.53
CA ASN A 218 28.21 54.95 -36.65
C ASN A 218 28.65 53.47 -36.58
N GLN A 219 28.47 52.79 -37.70
CA GLN A 219 29.55 52.05 -38.37
C GLN A 219 29.70 52.57 -39.81
N ASP A 220 30.93 52.85 -40.20
CA ASP A 220 31.31 53.11 -41.59
C ASP A 220 31.42 51.77 -42.34
N SER A 221 31.07 51.74 -43.63
CA SER A 221 31.42 50.67 -44.57
C SER A 221 31.29 51.18 -46.00
N ASP A 222 32.34 51.00 -46.79
CA ASP A 222 32.49 51.51 -48.15
C ASP A 222 31.50 50.90 -49.16
N ILE A 223 31.10 51.72 -50.15
CA ILE A 223 31.22 51.50 -51.61
C ILE A 223 30.68 52.74 -52.34
#